data_AF-A0A7C2RFT1-F1
#
_entry.id   AF-A0A7C2RFT1-F1
#
_cell.length_a   1.000
_cell.length_b   1.000
_cell.length_c   1.000
_cell.angle_alpha   90.00
_cell.angle_beta   90.00
_cell.angle_gamma   90.00
#
_symmetry.space_group_name_H-M   'P 1'
#
loop_
_entity.id
_entity.type
_entity.pdbx_description
1 polymer ?
#
loop_
_entity_poly.entity_id
_entity_poly.type
_entity_poly.pdbx_seq_one_letter_code
_entity_poly.pdbx_strand_id
1 'polypeptide(L)'
;MKRIILFLGVILLLPALMIGCAPSGTSLPIITNFNASPATIDEGDSSTLTWAVTGASSAMITPDVGSVASTTGSYLVSPTETTTYTLTATNTAGSSTANVIVTVNTEMQKAIDVVVEEILPDIPEVQSGDPYWCVKLEASLPPGAIILEDSGTAAKASFQMTLEEEKFFFFLDLAPNSFYEHPVKYILVDKEGNHEEYDAGWWPKINGVVPEAISKEVPDEEDVVQTNVSLKAHIGTVLDYVFPPLVSQWSEGFIVVQGLMPTENLYDCAVDTYLNGINFFNAYKSTFSSVEGLVQTDALQVLDTIDQMAEEGKDMITIYIIAHGNVDLVRLGGQYFYASQFRSKMAAHPDIIFNFILGSCHAGSFIDNLSSLDNVCAIATACSSDEGASGDVDEWGSSDDYNPSDVGSEWTSSLIAAMFSIAQDSTKMNNIQTWAYNNEVPVTCMLICEAGYGALGYQSTLGLTHNLDFSNVMSWSHPNHYCCWETLY
;
A
#
# COMPACT_ATOMS: atom_id res chain seq x y z
N MET A 1 46.84 -53.69 -39.96
CA MET A 1 47.05 -52.56 -39.03
C MET A 1 47.85 -51.48 -39.74
N LYS A 2 47.43 -50.21 -39.58
CA LYS A 2 48.13 -48.95 -39.95
C LYS A 2 48.34 -48.63 -41.46
N ARG A 3 47.85 -47.41 -41.82
CA ARG A 3 48.52 -46.36 -42.65
C ARG A 3 48.56 -46.63 -44.20
N ILE A 4 48.52 -45.69 -45.16
CA ILE A 4 48.52 -44.21 -45.28
C ILE A 4 48.46 -43.84 -46.81
N ILE A 5 47.80 -42.72 -47.17
CA ILE A 5 48.10 -41.70 -48.24
C ILE A 5 47.93 -41.95 -49.77
N LEU A 6 47.11 -41.05 -50.38
CA LEU A 6 47.12 -40.24 -51.64
C LEU A 6 47.57 -40.87 -53.01
N PHE A 7 47.09 -40.48 -54.20
CA PHE A 7 47.02 -39.14 -54.84
C PHE A 7 46.18 -39.17 -56.15
N LEU A 8 45.42 -38.07 -56.40
CA LEU A 8 45.02 -37.37 -57.66
C LEU A 8 44.51 -38.08 -58.94
N GLY A 9 43.47 -37.46 -59.54
CA GLY A 9 43.40 -37.37 -61.01
C GLY A 9 42.08 -36.97 -61.69
N VAL A 10 41.80 -35.66 -61.75
CA VAL A 10 41.23 -34.91 -62.90
C VAL A 10 39.71 -34.95 -63.23
N ILE A 11 39.23 -33.72 -63.44
CA ILE A 11 37.90 -33.17 -63.73
C ILE A 11 37.47 -33.39 -65.19
N LEU A 12 36.17 -33.63 -65.42
CA LEU A 12 35.49 -33.22 -66.66
C LEU A 12 34.02 -32.84 -66.39
N LEU A 13 33.73 -31.55 -66.59
CA LEU A 13 32.40 -30.92 -66.55
C LEU A 13 31.56 -31.34 -67.77
N LEU A 14 30.25 -31.52 -67.57
CA LEU A 14 29.17 -31.09 -68.48
C LEU A 14 27.86 -30.93 -67.67
N PRO A 15 27.05 -29.89 -67.92
CA PRO A 15 26.03 -29.41 -66.99
C PRO A 15 24.67 -30.09 -67.24
N ALA A 16 24.10 -30.69 -66.21
CA ALA A 16 22.68 -31.06 -66.21
C ALA A 16 21.87 -29.91 -65.61
N LEU A 17 21.01 -29.32 -66.45
CA LEU A 17 19.92 -28.40 -66.15
C LEU A 17 19.52 -28.33 -64.66
N MET A 18 20.02 -27.31 -63.97
CA MET A 18 19.27 -26.73 -62.87
C MET A 18 18.16 -25.91 -63.52
N ILE A 19 16.92 -26.38 -63.41
CA ILE A 19 15.75 -25.53 -63.61
C ILE A 19 15.92 -24.39 -62.60
N GLY A 20 16.28 -23.21 -63.10
CA GLY A 20 16.38 -22.01 -62.30
C GLY A 20 15.01 -21.73 -61.70
N CYS A 21 14.85 -22.01 -60.42
CA CYS A 21 13.89 -21.28 -59.62
C CYS A 21 14.35 -19.83 -59.65
N ALA A 22 13.55 -18.95 -60.24
CA ALA A 22 13.83 -17.51 -60.29
C ALA A 22 14.12 -16.98 -58.87
N PRO A 23 14.98 -15.95 -58.71
CA PRO A 23 15.16 -15.31 -57.41
C PRO A 23 13.83 -14.72 -56.96
N SER A 24 13.23 -15.32 -55.95
CA SER A 24 12.04 -14.81 -55.26
C SER A 24 12.39 -13.52 -54.52
N GLY A 25 11.66 -12.43 -54.84
CA GLY A 25 11.50 -11.20 -54.05
C GLY A 25 12.76 -10.47 -53.58
N THR A 26 13.14 -9.37 -54.25
CA THR A 26 14.16 -8.42 -53.77
C THR A 26 13.57 -7.31 -52.88
N SER A 27 12.27 -7.32 -52.61
CA SER A 27 11.57 -6.33 -51.77
C SER A 27 10.83 -7.03 -50.64
N LEU A 28 10.69 -6.35 -49.51
CA LEU A 28 9.82 -6.80 -48.41
C LEU A 28 8.39 -7.03 -48.89
N PRO A 29 7.62 -7.93 -48.26
CA PRO A 29 6.20 -8.08 -48.55
C PRO A 29 5.42 -6.78 -48.32
N ILE A 30 4.37 -6.55 -49.10
CA ILE A 30 3.49 -5.38 -48.93
C ILE A 30 2.12 -5.88 -48.46
N ILE A 31 1.73 -5.48 -47.25
CA ILE A 31 0.38 -5.69 -46.72
C ILE A 31 -0.50 -4.57 -47.29
N THR A 32 -1.39 -4.90 -48.21
CA THR A 32 -2.30 -3.93 -48.84
C THR A 32 -3.63 -3.81 -48.10
N ASN A 33 -4.00 -4.82 -47.30
CA ASN A 33 -5.17 -4.78 -46.44
C ASN A 33 -4.94 -5.68 -45.21
N PHE A 34 -5.36 -5.19 -44.04
CA PHE A 34 -5.62 -6.01 -42.86
C PHE A 34 -6.72 -5.32 -42.05
N ASN A 35 -7.89 -5.96 -41.95
CA ASN A 35 -9.10 -5.35 -41.39
C ASN A 35 -9.94 -6.39 -40.64
N ALA A 36 -10.74 -5.93 -39.68
CA ALA A 36 -11.70 -6.72 -38.91
C ALA A 36 -13.11 -6.17 -39.14
N SER A 37 -14.08 -7.05 -39.40
CA SER A 37 -15.46 -6.65 -39.66
C SER A 37 -16.47 -7.64 -39.03
N PRO A 38 -17.31 -7.19 -38.09
CA PRO A 38 -17.25 -5.87 -37.42
C PRO A 38 -15.98 -5.72 -36.56
N ALA A 39 -15.52 -4.47 -36.35
CA ALA A 39 -14.35 -4.20 -35.51
C ALA A 39 -14.68 -4.18 -34.00
N THR A 40 -15.96 -4.08 -33.67
CA THR A 40 -16.50 -4.17 -32.31
C THR A 40 -17.55 -5.27 -32.27
N ILE A 41 -17.49 -6.14 -31.27
CA ILE A 41 -18.43 -7.24 -31.05
C ILE A 41 -18.85 -7.26 -29.58
N ASP A 42 -20.02 -7.81 -29.28
CA ASP A 42 -20.34 -8.23 -27.91
C ASP A 42 -19.64 -9.57 -27.62
N GLU A 43 -19.37 -9.87 -26.35
CA GLU A 43 -18.79 -11.15 -25.97
C GLU A 43 -19.66 -12.33 -26.48
N GLY A 44 -19.01 -13.36 -27.05
CA GLY A 44 -19.67 -14.51 -27.67
C GLY A 44 -20.03 -14.33 -29.15
N ASP A 45 -19.97 -13.10 -29.68
CA ASP A 45 -20.10 -12.84 -31.11
C ASP A 45 -18.77 -13.11 -31.85
N SER A 46 -18.71 -12.80 -33.14
CA SER A 46 -17.54 -13.07 -33.97
C SER A 46 -17.23 -11.94 -34.94
N SER A 47 -15.93 -11.73 -35.18
CA SER A 47 -15.41 -10.79 -36.18
C SER A 47 -14.73 -11.55 -37.31
N THR A 48 -14.82 -11.04 -38.53
CA THR A 48 -14.07 -11.57 -39.67
C THR A 48 -12.81 -10.74 -39.90
N LEU A 49 -11.64 -11.33 -39.67
CA LEU A 49 -10.37 -10.79 -40.13
C LEU A 49 -10.23 -11.00 -41.64
N THR A 50 -9.83 -9.97 -42.37
CA THR A 50 -9.53 -10.04 -43.81
C THR A 50 -8.16 -9.47 -44.08
N TRP A 51 -7.37 -10.13 -44.93
CA TRP A 51 -6.03 -9.66 -45.29
C TRP A 51 -5.74 -9.80 -46.78
N ALA A 52 -4.90 -8.92 -47.28
CA ALA A 52 -4.29 -9.01 -48.60
C ALA A 52 -2.83 -8.58 -48.53
N VAL A 53 -1.96 -9.44 -49.02
CA VAL A 53 -0.51 -9.30 -48.99
C VAL A 53 0.05 -9.66 -50.36
N THR A 54 1.00 -8.87 -50.84
CA THR A 54 1.74 -9.12 -52.08
C THR A 54 3.22 -9.37 -51.76
N GLY A 55 3.86 -10.28 -52.52
CA GLY A 55 5.28 -10.57 -52.37
C GLY A 55 5.67 -11.41 -51.14
N ALA A 56 4.73 -11.93 -50.36
CA ALA A 56 5.01 -12.85 -49.26
C ALA A 56 5.10 -14.32 -49.74
N SER A 57 5.98 -15.12 -49.12
CA SER A 57 5.99 -16.58 -49.23
C SER A 57 5.20 -17.27 -48.10
N SER A 58 5.00 -16.58 -46.98
CA SER A 58 4.22 -17.05 -45.84
C SER A 58 3.57 -15.88 -45.10
N ALA A 59 2.45 -16.13 -44.42
CA ALA A 59 1.82 -15.18 -43.53
C ALA A 59 1.35 -15.89 -42.24
N MET A 60 1.36 -15.16 -41.13
CA MET A 60 0.94 -15.62 -39.81
C MET A 60 0.12 -14.52 -39.14
N ILE A 61 -0.93 -14.88 -38.42
CA ILE A 61 -1.73 -13.96 -37.61
C ILE A 61 -1.69 -14.44 -36.16
N THR A 62 -1.18 -13.60 -35.26
CA THR A 62 -1.15 -13.85 -33.80
C THR A 62 -2.22 -12.99 -33.09
N PRO A 63 -2.72 -13.39 -31.91
CA PRO A 63 -2.33 -14.57 -31.13
C PRO A 63 -2.88 -15.92 -31.66
N ASP A 64 -4.17 -16.05 -31.99
CA ASP A 64 -4.83 -17.38 -32.04
C ASP A 64 -5.03 -18.02 -33.42
N VAL A 65 -4.81 -17.26 -34.51
CA VAL A 65 -5.09 -17.76 -35.87
C VAL A 65 -3.95 -18.62 -36.41
N GLY A 66 -2.70 -18.29 -36.11
CA GLY A 66 -1.52 -19.01 -36.56
C GLY A 66 -1.15 -18.78 -38.04
N SER A 67 -0.48 -19.75 -38.65
CA SER A 67 -0.05 -19.65 -40.07
C SER A 67 -1.24 -19.73 -41.04
N VAL A 68 -1.32 -18.79 -41.97
CA VAL A 68 -2.37 -18.75 -42.98
C VAL A 68 -1.86 -19.19 -44.35
N ALA A 69 -2.60 -20.07 -45.03
CA ALA A 69 -2.15 -20.75 -46.25
C ALA A 69 -2.12 -19.85 -47.50
N SER A 70 -2.75 -18.68 -47.46
CA SER A 70 -2.87 -17.75 -48.59
C SER A 70 -2.45 -16.34 -48.19
N THR A 71 -1.78 -15.63 -49.08
CA THR A 71 -1.43 -14.21 -48.91
C THR A 71 -2.64 -13.29 -49.08
N THR A 72 -3.80 -13.81 -49.47
CA THR A 72 -5.09 -13.13 -49.38
C THR A 72 -6.13 -14.09 -48.81
N GLY A 73 -6.86 -13.65 -47.79
CA GLY A 73 -7.83 -14.53 -47.14
C GLY A 73 -8.70 -13.82 -46.12
N SER A 74 -9.55 -14.63 -45.50
CA SER A 74 -10.40 -14.23 -44.39
C SER A 74 -10.43 -15.34 -43.33
N TYR A 75 -10.56 -14.96 -42.07
CA TYR A 75 -10.66 -15.88 -40.95
C TYR A 75 -11.66 -15.35 -39.92
N LEU A 76 -12.55 -16.21 -39.43
CA LEU A 76 -13.51 -15.86 -38.39
C LEU A 76 -12.85 -16.03 -37.03
N VAL A 77 -12.89 -15.00 -36.19
CA VAL A 77 -12.40 -15.02 -34.82
C VAL A 77 -13.54 -14.70 -33.85
N SER A 78 -13.46 -15.27 -32.66
CA SER A 78 -14.44 -15.06 -31.57
C SER A 78 -13.68 -14.77 -30.27
N PRO A 79 -12.93 -13.65 -30.20
CA PRO A 79 -12.20 -13.30 -28.99
C PRO A 79 -13.17 -13.04 -27.83
N THR A 80 -12.78 -13.45 -26.62
CA THR A 80 -13.55 -13.18 -25.38
C THR A 80 -13.21 -11.83 -24.75
N GLU A 81 -12.07 -11.25 -25.14
CA GLU A 81 -11.61 -9.93 -24.68
C GLU A 81 -11.08 -9.10 -25.86
N THR A 82 -10.96 -7.79 -25.67
CA THR A 82 -10.42 -6.90 -26.70
C THR A 82 -9.03 -7.37 -27.13
N THR A 83 -8.92 -7.80 -28.39
CA THR A 83 -7.73 -8.49 -28.88
C THR A 83 -7.11 -7.72 -30.04
N THR A 84 -5.81 -7.44 -29.93
CA THR A 84 -5.00 -6.95 -31.05
C THR A 84 -4.46 -8.12 -31.85
N TYR A 85 -4.90 -8.23 -33.10
CA TYR A 85 -4.36 -9.19 -34.05
C TYR A 85 -3.21 -8.59 -34.83
N THR A 86 -2.13 -9.34 -35.00
CA THR A 86 -0.96 -8.93 -35.78
C THR A 86 -0.73 -9.88 -36.95
N LEU A 87 -0.84 -9.36 -38.17
CA LEU A 87 -0.47 -10.06 -39.39
C LEU A 87 1.03 -9.85 -39.66
N THR A 88 1.78 -10.94 -39.68
CA THR A 88 3.20 -10.97 -40.10
C THR A 88 3.33 -11.67 -41.44
N ALA A 89 3.76 -10.95 -42.47
CA ALA A 89 4.03 -11.45 -43.79
C ALA A 89 5.54 -11.57 -44.03
N THR A 90 6.02 -12.71 -44.53
CA THR A 90 7.46 -12.99 -44.66
C THR A 90 7.81 -13.48 -46.07
N ASN A 91 8.97 -13.05 -46.57
CA ASN A 91 9.63 -13.62 -47.74
C ASN A 91 11.16 -13.68 -47.52
N THR A 92 11.92 -14.03 -48.56
CA THR A 92 13.39 -14.10 -48.51
C THR A 92 14.10 -12.75 -48.28
N ALA A 93 13.41 -11.62 -48.48
CA ALA A 93 13.93 -10.28 -48.22
C ALA A 93 13.65 -9.79 -46.78
N GLY A 94 12.74 -10.44 -46.04
CA GLY A 94 12.39 -10.12 -44.65
C GLY A 94 10.88 -10.17 -44.39
N SER A 95 10.43 -9.45 -43.36
CA SER A 95 9.04 -9.44 -42.91
C SER A 95 8.42 -8.03 -42.87
N SER A 96 7.11 -7.96 -43.06
CA SER A 96 6.27 -6.77 -42.83
C SER A 96 5.12 -7.13 -41.89
N THR A 97 4.69 -6.18 -41.07
CA THR A 97 3.62 -6.38 -40.07
C THR A 97 2.50 -5.36 -40.21
N ALA A 98 1.28 -5.76 -39.85
CA ALA A 98 0.13 -4.87 -39.70
C ALA A 98 -0.74 -5.34 -38.52
N ASN A 99 -1.38 -4.40 -37.83
CA ASN A 99 -2.25 -4.68 -36.69
C ASN A 99 -3.70 -4.32 -37.00
N VAL A 100 -4.63 -5.07 -36.42
CA VAL A 100 -6.04 -4.70 -36.32
C VAL A 100 -6.56 -5.08 -34.94
N ILE A 101 -7.43 -4.25 -34.38
CA ILE A 101 -8.03 -4.47 -33.05
C ILE A 101 -9.46 -4.94 -33.25
N VAL A 102 -9.84 -6.01 -32.56
CA VAL A 102 -11.24 -6.40 -32.35
C VAL A 102 -11.59 -6.03 -30.93
N THR A 103 -12.43 -5.01 -30.76
CA THR A 103 -12.95 -4.59 -29.45
C THR A 103 -14.09 -5.52 -29.04
N VAL A 104 -14.05 -6.04 -27.82
CA VAL A 104 -15.10 -6.89 -27.25
C VAL A 104 -15.76 -6.14 -26.11
N ASN A 105 -17.08 -5.94 -26.20
CA ASN A 105 -17.89 -5.41 -25.12
C ASN A 105 -18.28 -6.56 -24.19
N THR A 106 -17.50 -6.77 -23.14
CA THR A 106 -17.80 -7.76 -22.10
C THR A 106 -18.85 -7.22 -21.13
N GLU A 107 -19.48 -8.12 -20.37
CA GLU A 107 -20.38 -7.71 -19.29
C GLU A 107 -19.63 -6.90 -18.21
N MET A 108 -18.37 -7.27 -17.91
CA MET A 108 -17.49 -6.50 -17.02
C MET A 108 -17.21 -5.09 -17.57
N GLN A 109 -16.96 -4.94 -18.88
CA GLN A 109 -16.73 -3.60 -19.47
C GLN A 109 -17.96 -2.72 -19.34
N LYS A 110 -19.16 -3.27 -19.55
CA LYS A 110 -20.41 -2.53 -19.34
C LYS A 110 -20.57 -2.10 -17.88
N ALA A 111 -20.23 -2.98 -16.93
CA ALA A 111 -20.26 -2.63 -15.52
C ALA A 111 -19.25 -1.54 -15.16
N ILE A 112 -18.04 -1.58 -15.72
CA ILE A 112 -17.03 -0.52 -15.60
C ILE A 112 -17.57 0.80 -16.13
N ASP A 113 -18.18 0.80 -17.32
CA ASP A 113 -18.73 2.00 -17.94
C ASP A 113 -19.83 2.63 -17.05
N VAL A 114 -20.70 1.81 -16.45
CA VAL A 114 -21.69 2.28 -15.46
C VAL A 114 -21.00 2.94 -14.26
N VAL A 115 -19.96 2.33 -13.70
CA VAL A 115 -19.23 2.90 -12.56
C VAL A 115 -18.59 4.24 -12.93
N VAL A 116 -17.90 4.31 -14.07
CA VAL A 116 -17.14 5.49 -14.50
C VAL A 116 -18.05 6.63 -14.97
N GLU A 117 -19.11 6.32 -15.71
CA GLU A 117 -19.94 7.33 -16.37
C GLU A 117 -21.17 7.74 -15.56
N GLU A 118 -21.69 6.86 -14.70
CA GLU A 118 -22.91 7.11 -13.93
C GLU A 118 -22.64 7.31 -12.43
N ILE A 119 -21.81 6.46 -11.81
CA ILE A 119 -21.68 6.43 -10.34
C ILE A 119 -20.61 7.41 -9.84
N LEU A 120 -19.35 7.25 -10.28
CA LEU A 120 -18.22 8.06 -9.79
C LEU A 120 -18.44 9.58 -9.96
N PRO A 121 -19.02 10.09 -11.06
CA PRO A 121 -19.27 11.51 -11.21
C PRO A 121 -20.24 12.10 -10.17
N ASP A 122 -21.05 11.27 -9.53
CA ASP A 122 -22.05 11.69 -8.52
C ASP A 122 -21.54 11.56 -7.07
N ILE A 123 -20.34 10.98 -6.86
CA ILE A 123 -19.71 10.87 -5.53
C ILE A 123 -19.13 12.23 -5.11
N PRO A 124 -19.53 12.80 -3.94
CA PRO A 124 -19.08 14.12 -3.50
C PRO A 124 -17.56 14.30 -3.43
N GLU A 125 -16.86 13.31 -2.89
CA GLU A 125 -15.40 13.29 -2.72
C GLU A 125 -14.68 13.25 -4.09
N VAL A 126 -15.25 12.53 -5.07
CA VAL A 126 -14.75 12.51 -6.44
C VAL A 126 -14.95 13.87 -7.11
N GLN A 127 -16.08 14.54 -6.86
CA GLN A 127 -16.40 15.86 -7.40
C GLN A 127 -15.52 16.98 -6.83
N SER A 128 -15.19 16.92 -5.53
CA SER A 128 -14.25 17.86 -4.89
C SER A 128 -12.81 17.65 -5.36
N GLY A 129 -12.52 16.51 -5.99
CA GLY A 129 -11.17 16.12 -6.38
C GLY A 129 -10.37 15.54 -5.22
N ASP A 130 -11.05 15.08 -4.17
CA ASP A 130 -10.42 14.39 -3.05
C ASP A 130 -9.80 13.07 -3.54
N PRO A 131 -8.74 12.58 -2.88
CA PRO A 131 -8.08 11.32 -3.22
C PRO A 131 -9.05 10.14 -3.27
N TYR A 132 -9.04 9.34 -4.34
CA TYR A 132 -9.79 8.08 -4.35
C TYR A 132 -9.17 7.02 -5.26
N TRP A 133 -9.49 5.76 -4.95
CA TRP A 133 -9.26 4.59 -5.80
C TRP A 133 -10.52 3.77 -5.99
N CYS A 134 -10.89 3.54 -7.24
CA CYS A 134 -11.91 2.56 -7.59
C CYS A 134 -11.26 1.33 -8.21
N VAL A 135 -11.42 0.18 -7.57
CA VAL A 135 -10.91 -1.11 -8.04
C VAL A 135 -12.03 -2.10 -8.26
N LYS A 136 -11.85 -2.99 -9.25
CA LYS A 136 -12.76 -4.11 -9.52
C LYS A 136 -12.22 -5.42 -8.96
N LEU A 137 -13.11 -6.40 -8.78
CA LEU A 137 -12.69 -7.80 -8.73
C LEU A 137 -12.65 -8.37 -10.15
N GLU A 138 -11.71 -9.28 -10.40
CA GLU A 138 -11.54 -9.93 -11.71
C GLU A 138 -12.81 -10.64 -12.20
N ALA A 139 -13.51 -11.33 -11.29
CA ALA A 139 -14.72 -12.09 -11.59
C ALA A 139 -15.96 -11.51 -10.91
N SER A 140 -17.12 -11.72 -11.52
CA SER A 140 -18.41 -11.47 -10.90
C SER A 140 -18.61 -12.36 -9.66
N LEU A 141 -19.36 -11.85 -8.69
CA LEU A 141 -19.76 -12.58 -7.50
C LEU A 141 -21.03 -13.38 -7.78
N PRO A 142 -21.03 -14.70 -7.56
CA PRO A 142 -22.19 -15.54 -7.85
C PRO A 142 -23.31 -15.35 -6.80
N PRO A 143 -24.55 -15.78 -7.13
CA PRO A 143 -25.62 -15.88 -6.15
C PRO A 143 -25.20 -16.69 -4.92
N GLY A 144 -25.49 -16.18 -3.74
CA GLY A 144 -25.09 -16.76 -2.46
C GLY A 144 -23.72 -16.31 -1.94
N ALA A 145 -22.96 -15.50 -2.70
CA ALA A 145 -21.75 -14.87 -2.18
C ALA A 145 -22.11 -13.95 -1.00
N ILE A 146 -21.30 -14.01 0.07
CA ILE A 146 -21.47 -13.19 1.27
C ILE A 146 -20.46 -12.05 1.20
N ILE A 147 -20.96 -10.82 1.35
CA ILE A 147 -20.14 -9.62 1.48
C ILE A 147 -20.30 -9.14 2.92
N LEU A 148 -19.20 -9.01 3.65
CA LEU A 148 -19.17 -8.58 5.04
C LEU A 148 -18.00 -7.63 5.24
N GLU A 149 -18.19 -6.51 5.92
CA GLU A 149 -17.06 -5.64 6.29
C GLU A 149 -16.06 -6.32 7.23
N ASP A 150 -14.77 -6.08 7.00
CA ASP A 150 -13.70 -6.47 7.92
C ASP A 150 -13.56 -5.55 9.15
N SER A 151 -14.65 -5.33 9.85
CA SER A 151 -14.70 -4.58 11.11
C SER A 151 -14.25 -5.41 12.32
N GLY A 152 -13.38 -6.40 12.12
CA GLY A 152 -12.86 -7.33 13.13
C GLY A 152 -13.86 -8.35 13.70
N THR A 153 -15.14 -7.98 13.89
CA THR A 153 -16.21 -8.90 14.29
C THR A 153 -17.49 -8.60 13.51
N ALA A 154 -18.25 -9.62 13.12
CA ALA A 154 -19.51 -9.44 12.40
C ALA A 154 -20.53 -8.53 13.12
N ALA A 155 -20.48 -8.45 14.46
CA ALA A 155 -21.36 -7.58 15.24
C ALA A 155 -21.03 -6.08 15.11
N LYS A 156 -19.85 -5.73 14.58
CA LYS A 156 -19.40 -4.36 14.35
C LYS A 156 -19.48 -3.93 12.89
N ALA A 157 -19.86 -4.84 11.99
CA ALA A 157 -20.02 -4.52 10.59
C ALA A 157 -21.25 -3.62 10.42
N SER A 158 -21.03 -2.45 9.81
CA SER A 158 -22.08 -1.59 9.31
C SER A 158 -22.76 -2.19 8.07
N PHE A 159 -22.05 -3.05 7.33
CA PHE A 159 -22.57 -3.73 6.14
C PHE A 159 -22.36 -5.26 6.16
N GLN A 160 -23.45 -5.98 5.87
CA GLN A 160 -23.45 -7.42 5.56
C GLN A 160 -24.55 -7.74 4.55
N MET A 161 -24.21 -8.48 3.50
CA MET A 161 -25.14 -8.90 2.45
C MET A 161 -24.87 -10.34 2.00
N THR A 162 -25.91 -11.03 1.55
CA THR A 162 -25.80 -12.24 0.72
C THR A 162 -26.45 -11.96 -0.61
N LEU A 163 -25.72 -12.17 -1.71
CA LEU A 163 -26.22 -11.87 -3.04
C LEU A 163 -27.33 -12.82 -3.45
N GLU A 164 -28.42 -12.29 -4.00
CA GLU A 164 -29.52 -13.10 -4.57
C GLU A 164 -29.28 -13.48 -6.03
N GLU A 165 -28.46 -12.68 -6.73
CA GLU A 165 -28.10 -12.84 -8.13
C GLU A 165 -26.62 -12.54 -8.36
N GLU A 166 -26.16 -12.77 -9.58
CA GLU A 166 -24.77 -12.47 -9.96
C GLU A 166 -24.56 -10.96 -10.08
N LYS A 167 -23.48 -10.44 -9.49
CA LYS A 167 -23.13 -9.01 -9.52
C LYS A 167 -21.63 -8.82 -9.74
N PHE A 168 -21.25 -7.81 -10.51
CA PHE A 168 -19.90 -7.25 -10.52
C PHE A 168 -19.72 -6.40 -9.26
N PHE A 169 -18.55 -6.52 -8.62
CA PHE A 169 -18.23 -5.80 -7.39
C PHE A 169 -17.07 -4.85 -7.63
N PHE A 170 -17.26 -3.61 -7.20
CA PHE A 170 -16.22 -2.59 -7.18
C PHE A 170 -16.09 -2.03 -5.77
N PHE A 171 -14.85 -1.78 -5.38
CA PHE A 171 -14.49 -1.15 -4.13
C PHE A 171 -13.97 0.25 -4.43
N LEU A 172 -14.63 1.25 -3.84
CA LEU A 172 -14.22 2.64 -3.93
C LEU A 172 -13.66 3.07 -2.58
N ASP A 173 -12.35 3.25 -2.52
CA ASP A 173 -11.63 3.82 -1.39
C ASP A 173 -11.58 5.35 -1.55
N LEU A 174 -12.16 6.08 -0.61
CA LEU A 174 -12.19 7.56 -0.62
C LEU A 174 -11.13 8.19 0.28
N ALA A 175 -10.26 7.38 0.88
CA ALA A 175 -9.10 7.84 1.63
C ALA A 175 -7.95 6.82 1.51
N PRO A 176 -7.42 6.61 0.29
CA PRO A 176 -6.39 5.60 0.06
C PRO A 176 -5.18 5.83 0.98
N ASN A 177 -4.54 4.73 1.41
CA ASN A 177 -3.43 4.70 2.38
C ASN A 177 -3.79 5.02 3.86
N SER A 178 -5.08 4.94 4.22
CA SER A 178 -5.53 5.13 5.60
C SER A 178 -5.37 3.89 6.50
N PHE A 179 -4.92 4.09 7.74
CA PHE A 179 -4.76 3.06 8.79
C PHE A 179 -6.05 2.69 9.58
N TYR A 180 -7.27 3.02 9.14
CA TYR A 180 -8.49 2.72 9.94
C TYR A 180 -9.71 2.59 9.03
N GLU A 181 -10.89 2.40 9.62
CA GLU A 181 -12.17 2.69 8.99
C GLU A 181 -12.10 4.05 8.33
N HIS A 182 -12.26 4.10 7.03
CA HIS A 182 -12.35 5.35 6.30
C HIS A 182 -13.55 5.25 5.38
N PRO A 183 -14.06 6.38 4.88
CA PRO A 183 -15.16 6.33 3.94
C PRO A 183 -14.77 5.45 2.75
N VAL A 184 -15.50 4.36 2.59
CA VAL A 184 -15.39 3.49 1.42
C VAL A 184 -16.79 3.21 0.91
N LYS A 185 -16.90 2.84 -0.36
CA LYS A 185 -18.17 2.43 -0.96
C LYS A 185 -18.03 1.07 -1.60
N TYR A 186 -19.03 0.23 -1.36
CA TYR A 186 -19.21 -1.02 -2.10
C TYR A 186 -20.21 -0.77 -3.21
N ILE A 187 -19.78 -0.99 -4.45
CA ILE A 187 -20.58 -0.76 -5.64
C ILE A 187 -20.85 -2.12 -6.27
N LEU A 188 -22.14 -2.43 -6.43
CA LEU A 188 -22.62 -3.66 -7.05
C LEU A 188 -23.34 -3.31 -8.35
N VAL A 189 -22.97 -3.96 -9.44
CA VAL A 189 -23.58 -3.75 -10.76
C VAL A 189 -24.01 -5.11 -11.33
N ASP A 190 -25.25 -5.24 -11.81
CA ASP A 190 -25.66 -6.45 -12.53
C ASP A 190 -25.28 -6.39 -14.02
N LYS A 191 -25.47 -7.52 -14.72
CA LYS A 191 -25.18 -7.64 -16.15
C LYS A 191 -26.04 -6.75 -17.05
N GLU A 192 -27.19 -6.26 -16.55
CA GLU A 192 -28.06 -5.31 -17.23
C GLU A 192 -27.62 -3.85 -17.00
N GLY A 193 -26.67 -3.61 -16.09
CA GLY A 193 -26.16 -2.29 -15.73
C GLY A 193 -26.92 -1.61 -14.58
N ASN A 194 -27.89 -2.28 -13.94
CA ASN A 194 -28.49 -1.71 -12.73
C ASN A 194 -27.49 -1.81 -11.58
N HIS A 195 -27.45 -0.79 -10.73
CA HIS A 195 -26.44 -0.67 -9.69
C HIS A 195 -26.99 -0.29 -8.32
N GLU A 196 -26.22 -0.64 -7.30
CA GLU A 196 -26.46 -0.32 -5.90
C GLU A 196 -25.15 0.11 -5.24
N GLU A 197 -25.21 1.13 -4.40
CA GLU A 197 -24.06 1.67 -3.67
C GLU A 197 -24.31 1.56 -2.17
N TYR A 198 -23.27 1.16 -1.44
CA TYR A 198 -23.33 1.01 0.01
C TYR A 198 -22.16 1.73 0.66
N ASP A 199 -22.48 2.68 1.55
CA ASP A 199 -21.49 3.26 2.43
C ASP A 199 -20.98 2.19 3.39
N ALA A 200 -19.66 2.14 3.50
CA ALA A 200 -18.94 1.22 4.34
C ALA A 200 -17.75 1.97 4.95
N GLY A 201 -17.14 1.32 5.93
CA GLY A 201 -15.97 1.83 6.63
C GLY A 201 -14.71 0.98 6.42
N TRP A 202 -14.87 -0.30 6.08
CA TRP A 202 -13.76 -1.26 6.04
C TRP A 202 -13.66 -2.00 4.71
N TRP A 203 -12.57 -2.73 4.51
CA TRP A 203 -12.44 -3.65 3.40
C TRP A 203 -13.56 -4.70 3.35
N PRO A 204 -14.02 -5.08 2.14
CA PRO A 204 -15.02 -6.13 1.98
C PRO A 204 -14.37 -7.51 2.14
N LYS A 205 -14.91 -8.33 3.03
CA LYS A 205 -14.69 -9.78 3.04
C LYS A 205 -15.72 -10.46 2.14
N ILE A 206 -15.23 -11.02 1.04
CA ILE A 206 -16.00 -11.88 0.17
C ILE A 206 -15.86 -13.31 0.65
N ASN A 207 -16.96 -13.91 1.11
CA ASN A 207 -16.99 -15.24 1.71
C ASN A 207 -15.97 -15.42 2.86
N GLY A 208 -15.74 -14.34 3.62
CA GLY A 208 -14.85 -14.32 4.79
C GLY A 208 -13.39 -13.93 4.50
N VAL A 209 -13.03 -13.67 3.25
CA VAL A 209 -11.66 -13.31 2.84
C VAL A 209 -11.65 -11.95 2.15
N VAL A 210 -10.70 -11.08 2.49
CA VAL A 210 -10.50 -9.83 1.75
C VAL A 210 -9.87 -10.17 0.39
N PRO A 211 -10.47 -9.74 -0.74
CA PRO A 211 -9.91 -10.02 -2.06
C PRO A 211 -8.51 -9.45 -2.26
N GLU A 212 -7.68 -10.18 -3.01
CA GLU A 212 -6.28 -9.81 -3.25
C GLU A 212 -6.14 -8.44 -3.95
N ALA A 213 -7.01 -8.15 -4.92
CA ALA A 213 -7.09 -6.87 -5.63
C ALA A 213 -7.29 -5.65 -4.69
N ILE A 214 -7.84 -5.88 -3.50
CA ILE A 214 -8.11 -4.84 -2.50
C ILE A 214 -7.04 -4.84 -1.41
N SER A 215 -6.47 -6.00 -1.05
CA SER A 215 -5.55 -6.10 0.09
C SER A 215 -4.14 -5.56 -0.17
N LYS A 216 -3.83 -5.16 -1.42
CA LYS A 216 -2.53 -4.60 -1.79
C LYS A 216 -2.47 -3.11 -1.44
N GLU A 217 -1.33 -2.68 -0.90
CA GLU A 217 -1.03 -1.26 -0.68
C GLU A 217 -1.11 -0.47 -1.99
N VAL A 218 -0.67 -1.07 -3.10
CA VAL A 218 -0.87 -0.59 -4.47
C VAL A 218 -1.52 -1.70 -5.31
N PRO A 219 -2.81 -1.57 -5.69
CA PRO A 219 -3.51 -2.46 -6.60
C PRO A 219 -2.81 -2.56 -7.94
N ASP A 220 -2.97 -3.72 -8.59
CA ASP A 220 -2.45 -3.92 -9.93
C ASP A 220 -3.20 -3.02 -10.93
N GLU A 221 -2.48 -2.50 -11.93
CA GLU A 221 -3.04 -1.57 -12.93
C GLU A 221 -4.27 -2.15 -13.65
N GLU A 222 -4.36 -3.48 -13.80
CA GLU A 222 -5.48 -4.15 -14.45
C GLU A 222 -6.76 -4.22 -13.60
N ASP A 223 -6.67 -3.99 -12.28
CA ASP A 223 -7.81 -3.96 -11.36
C ASP A 223 -8.27 -2.53 -11.06
N VAL A 224 -7.46 -1.52 -11.35
CA VAL A 224 -7.85 -0.12 -11.19
C VAL A 224 -8.83 0.28 -12.30
N VAL A 225 -10.05 0.61 -11.89
CA VAL A 225 -11.09 1.14 -12.78
C VAL A 225 -10.88 2.62 -13.04
N GLN A 226 -10.68 3.39 -11.96
CA GLN A 226 -10.40 4.81 -12.05
C GLN A 226 -9.72 5.31 -10.78
N THR A 227 -8.83 6.27 -10.94
CA THR A 227 -8.11 6.95 -9.86
C THR A 227 -7.77 8.38 -10.27
N ASN A 228 -7.69 9.28 -9.30
CA ASN A 228 -7.07 10.60 -9.46
C ASN A 228 -5.70 10.73 -8.75
N VAL A 229 -5.18 9.65 -8.17
CA VAL A 229 -3.93 9.59 -7.41
C VAL A 229 -3.00 8.51 -7.92
N SER A 230 -1.71 8.65 -7.63
CA SER A 230 -0.68 7.66 -7.92
C SER A 230 0.06 7.35 -6.63
N LEU A 231 -0.11 6.14 -6.09
CA LEU A 231 0.74 5.64 -5.01
C LEU A 231 1.98 4.99 -5.61
N LYS A 232 3.14 5.19 -4.98
CA LYS A 232 4.35 4.44 -5.28
C LYS A 232 4.70 3.60 -4.06
N ALA A 233 5.03 2.33 -4.29
CA ALA A 233 5.54 1.49 -3.22
C ALA A 233 6.84 2.09 -2.66
N HIS A 234 6.88 2.24 -1.34
CA HIS A 234 8.00 2.83 -0.62
C HIS A 234 9.22 1.90 -0.68
N ILE A 235 10.39 2.47 -1.01
CA ILE A 235 11.68 1.78 -0.96
C ILE A 235 12.59 2.57 -0.02
N GLY A 236 12.26 2.58 1.26
CA GLY A 236 13.12 3.15 2.28
C GLY A 236 13.98 2.10 3.00
N THR A 237 14.67 2.54 4.05
CA THR A 237 15.52 1.65 4.86
C THR A 237 15.16 1.73 6.33
N VAL A 238 14.86 0.57 6.93
CA VAL A 238 14.87 0.40 8.39
C VAL A 238 16.26 0.76 8.92
N LEU A 239 16.31 1.64 9.92
CA LEU A 239 17.56 2.18 10.43
C LEU A 239 18.12 1.33 11.59
N ASP A 240 19.44 1.11 11.53
CA ASP A 240 20.24 0.63 12.66
C ASP A 240 20.82 1.85 13.40
N TYR A 241 20.27 2.13 14.59
CA TYR A 241 20.68 3.29 15.37
C TYR A 241 21.94 3.02 16.20
N VAL A 242 22.85 3.98 16.23
CA VAL A 242 24.06 3.93 17.07
C VAL A 242 24.18 5.23 17.84
N PHE A 243 24.03 5.14 19.16
CA PHE A 243 24.18 6.28 20.07
C PHE A 243 25.51 6.24 20.82
N PRO A 244 26.04 7.41 21.22
CA PRO A 244 27.03 7.47 22.30
C PRO A 244 26.48 6.79 23.57
N PRO A 245 27.33 6.24 24.47
CA PRO A 245 26.86 5.64 25.71
C PRO A 245 26.00 6.60 26.52
N LEU A 246 24.73 6.23 26.71
CA LEU A 246 23.78 7.02 27.49
C LEU A 246 23.98 6.74 28.98
N VAL A 247 24.08 7.81 29.76
CA VAL A 247 24.16 7.74 31.23
C VAL A 247 22.83 8.24 31.77
N SER A 248 21.82 7.35 31.80
CA SER A 248 20.55 7.60 32.48
C SER A 248 20.64 7.08 33.92
N GLN A 249 20.03 7.81 34.86
CA GLN A 249 19.84 7.35 36.23
C GLN A 249 18.53 6.57 36.41
N TRP A 250 17.68 6.56 35.38
CA TRP A 250 16.35 5.96 35.40
C TRP A 250 16.38 4.51 34.88
N SER A 251 15.65 3.63 35.56
CA SER A 251 15.33 2.28 35.11
C SER A 251 14.13 2.35 34.17
N GLU A 252 14.36 2.40 32.87
CA GLU A 252 13.30 2.62 31.87
C GLU A 252 12.81 1.30 31.24
N GLY A 253 11.50 1.15 31.09
CA GLY A 253 10.87 0.11 30.28
C GLY A 253 10.35 0.68 28.97
N PHE A 254 10.57 -0.03 27.86
CA PHE A 254 10.02 0.33 26.55
C PHE A 254 9.20 -0.84 26.01
N ILE A 255 7.92 -0.62 25.76
CA ILE A 255 7.02 -1.63 25.16
C ILE A 255 6.72 -1.15 23.74
N VAL A 256 7.21 -1.86 22.72
CA VAL A 256 6.99 -1.54 21.31
C VAL A 256 6.05 -2.58 20.71
N VAL A 257 4.95 -2.14 20.11
CA VAL A 257 3.85 -3.02 19.70
C VAL A 257 3.51 -2.83 18.23
N GLN A 258 3.57 -3.93 17.47
CA GLN A 258 2.95 -4.04 16.15
C GLN A 258 1.61 -4.76 16.30
N GLY A 259 0.51 -4.03 16.08
CA GLY A 259 -0.84 -4.52 16.37
C GLY A 259 -1.51 -5.31 15.25
N LEU A 260 -1.05 -5.14 14.00
CA LEU A 260 -1.73 -5.65 12.80
C LEU A 260 -1.42 -7.13 12.55
N MET A 261 -2.44 -7.86 12.10
CA MET A 261 -2.31 -9.20 11.56
C MET A 261 -1.88 -9.14 10.08
N PRO A 262 -1.23 -10.17 9.53
CA PRO A 262 -0.76 -10.19 8.12
C PRO A 262 -1.85 -10.05 7.04
N THR A 263 -3.12 -10.11 7.44
CA THR A 263 -4.28 -9.97 6.54
C THR A 263 -4.91 -8.58 6.60
N GLU A 264 -4.33 -7.66 7.38
CA GLU A 264 -4.83 -6.31 7.57
C GLU A 264 -4.07 -5.31 6.68
N ASN A 265 -4.72 -4.20 6.35
CA ASN A 265 -4.14 -3.15 5.51
C ASN A 265 -2.90 -2.55 6.14
N LEU A 266 -1.91 -2.18 5.32
CA LEU A 266 -0.67 -1.55 5.79
C LEU A 266 0.11 -2.40 6.80
N TYR A 267 -0.05 -3.72 6.78
CA TYR A 267 0.70 -4.63 7.66
C TYR A 267 2.21 -4.45 7.51
N ASP A 268 2.71 -4.38 6.27
CA ASP A 268 4.15 -4.23 6.00
C ASP A 268 4.67 -2.87 6.50
N CYS A 269 3.94 -1.77 6.23
CA CYS A 269 4.24 -0.46 6.81
C CYS A 269 4.27 -0.49 8.35
N ALA A 270 3.34 -1.19 8.99
CA ALA A 270 3.34 -1.35 10.46
C ALA A 270 4.53 -2.21 10.96
N VAL A 271 4.99 -3.20 10.19
CA VAL A 271 6.21 -3.96 10.49
C VAL A 271 7.42 -3.04 10.45
N ASP A 272 7.57 -2.22 9.41
CA ASP A 272 8.70 -1.29 9.29
C ASP A 272 8.69 -0.23 10.41
N THR A 273 7.51 0.29 10.74
CA THR A 273 7.28 1.20 11.88
C THR A 273 7.77 0.58 13.20
N TYR A 274 7.37 -0.67 13.45
CA TYR A 274 7.78 -1.44 14.63
C TYR A 274 9.30 -1.67 14.64
N LEU A 275 9.89 -2.03 13.50
CA LEU A 275 11.33 -2.30 13.39
C LEU A 275 12.15 -1.03 13.66
N ASN A 276 11.72 0.13 13.16
CA ASN A 276 12.35 1.41 13.49
C ASN A 276 12.26 1.71 14.99
N GLY A 277 11.08 1.52 15.60
CA GLY A 277 10.90 1.71 17.04
C GLY A 277 11.75 0.79 17.91
N ILE A 278 11.71 -0.52 17.64
CA ILE A 278 12.42 -1.52 18.42
C ILE A 278 13.94 -1.33 18.29
N ASN A 279 14.44 -0.97 17.10
CA ASN A 279 15.86 -0.70 16.87
C ASN A 279 16.29 0.57 17.61
N PHE A 280 15.49 1.64 17.53
CA PHE A 280 15.77 2.90 18.22
C PHE A 280 15.89 2.67 19.72
N PHE A 281 14.88 2.07 20.35
CA PHE A 281 14.88 1.87 21.79
C PHE A 281 15.93 0.85 22.24
N ASN A 282 16.26 -0.16 21.43
CA ASN A 282 17.38 -1.07 21.74
C ASN A 282 18.74 -0.37 21.73
N ALA A 283 18.94 0.61 20.85
CA ALA A 283 20.15 1.43 20.84
C ALA A 283 20.16 2.48 21.95
N TYR A 284 18.99 3.06 22.26
CA TYR A 284 18.82 4.14 23.24
C TYR A 284 18.88 3.66 24.69
N LYS A 285 18.44 2.42 24.97
CA LYS A 285 18.32 1.93 26.34
C LYS A 285 19.64 1.99 27.12
N SER A 286 19.54 2.32 28.40
CA SER A 286 20.65 2.19 29.34
C SER A 286 20.83 0.73 29.79
N THR A 287 21.88 0.45 30.57
CA THR A 287 22.10 -0.88 31.17
C THR A 287 21.05 -1.29 32.20
N PHE A 288 20.28 -0.34 32.73
CA PHE A 288 19.19 -0.58 33.69
C PHE A 288 17.82 -0.67 32.99
N SER A 289 17.78 -0.33 31.71
CA SER A 289 16.57 -0.28 30.92
C SER A 289 16.33 -1.59 30.17
N SER A 290 15.07 -1.91 29.86
CA SER A 290 14.69 -3.06 29.02
C SER A 290 13.70 -2.63 27.94
N VAL A 291 13.71 -3.38 26.83
CA VAL A 291 12.82 -3.18 25.68
C VAL A 291 12.12 -4.50 25.43
N GLU A 292 10.79 -4.48 25.36
CA GLU A 292 9.95 -5.61 25.02
C GLU A 292 9.23 -5.31 23.69
N GLY A 293 9.27 -6.27 22.77
CA GLY A 293 8.64 -6.17 21.46
C GLY A 293 7.47 -7.14 21.35
N LEU A 294 6.28 -6.63 21.05
CA LEU A 294 5.07 -7.43 20.90
C LEU A 294 4.55 -7.31 19.47
N VAL A 295 4.35 -8.43 18.78
CA VAL A 295 3.87 -8.46 17.40
C VAL A 295 2.68 -9.39 17.25
N GLN A 296 1.75 -9.05 16.35
CA GLN A 296 0.61 -9.90 16.01
C GLN A 296 -0.13 -10.39 17.28
N THR A 297 -0.26 -11.70 17.51
CA THR A 297 -0.96 -12.25 18.67
C THR A 297 -0.31 -11.89 20.01
N ASP A 298 1.00 -11.61 20.04
CA ASP A 298 1.67 -11.21 21.27
C ASP A 298 1.28 -9.79 21.69
N ALA A 299 0.80 -8.95 20.77
CA ALA A 299 0.27 -7.62 21.08
C ALA A 299 -0.91 -7.65 22.07
N LEU A 300 -1.61 -8.80 22.18
CA LEU A 300 -2.65 -9.01 23.19
C LEU A 300 -2.13 -8.91 24.63
N GLN A 301 -0.82 -9.08 24.84
CA GLN A 301 -0.17 -9.08 26.15
C GLN A 301 0.27 -7.67 26.60
N VAL A 302 -0.02 -6.62 25.84
CA VAL A 302 0.49 -5.26 26.11
C VAL A 302 0.17 -4.77 27.53
N LEU A 303 -1.06 -5.01 28.02
CA LEU A 303 -1.48 -4.56 29.35
C LEU A 303 -0.84 -5.38 30.47
N ASP A 304 -0.56 -6.66 30.23
CA ASP A 304 0.14 -7.54 31.19
C ASP A 304 1.64 -7.22 31.23
N THR A 305 2.21 -6.79 30.09
CA THR A 305 3.61 -6.35 29.99
C THR A 305 3.87 -5.08 30.80
N ILE A 306 2.87 -4.17 30.90
CA ILE A 306 2.95 -3.00 31.80
C ILE A 306 3.12 -3.46 33.26
N ASP A 307 2.31 -4.42 33.70
CA ASP A 307 2.41 -4.95 35.06
C ASP A 307 3.75 -5.65 35.29
N GLN A 308 4.23 -6.42 34.31
CA GLN A 308 5.54 -7.06 34.39
C GLN A 308 6.67 -6.03 34.55
N MET A 309 6.69 -4.97 33.76
CA MET A 309 7.71 -3.93 33.88
C MET A 309 7.62 -3.18 35.22
N ALA A 310 6.41 -2.99 35.75
CA ALA A 310 6.23 -2.46 37.09
C ALA A 310 6.83 -3.40 38.17
N GLU A 311 6.60 -4.71 38.06
CA GLU A 311 7.19 -5.72 38.95
C GLU A 311 8.71 -5.82 38.83
N GLU A 312 9.28 -5.55 37.66
CA GLU A 312 10.72 -5.42 37.42
C GLU A 312 11.34 -4.16 38.06
N GLY A 313 10.52 -3.24 38.58
CA GLY A 313 10.97 -2.01 39.21
C GLY A 313 11.44 -0.96 38.20
N LYS A 314 10.72 -0.81 37.08
CA LYS A 314 10.93 0.34 36.19
C LYS A 314 10.39 1.61 36.84
N ASP A 315 11.19 2.67 36.76
CA ASP A 315 10.80 4.01 37.21
C ASP A 315 9.90 4.70 36.16
N MET A 316 10.04 4.31 34.90
CA MET A 316 9.30 4.87 33.78
C MET A 316 9.02 3.82 32.72
N ILE A 317 7.84 3.86 32.10
CA ILE A 317 7.46 2.98 31.00
C ILE A 317 7.01 3.83 29.81
N THR A 318 7.67 3.65 28.66
CA THR A 318 7.25 4.21 27.37
C THR A 318 6.54 3.12 26.57
N ILE A 319 5.30 3.38 26.19
CA ILE A 319 4.49 2.47 25.37
C ILE A 319 4.42 3.06 23.96
N TYR A 320 4.91 2.34 22.97
CA TYR A 320 4.86 2.71 21.56
C TYR A 320 4.03 1.68 20.80
N ILE A 321 2.91 2.09 20.24
CA ILE A 321 2.00 1.24 19.48
C ILE A 321 1.87 1.75 18.04
N ILE A 322 1.99 0.84 17.07
CA ILE A 322 1.47 1.01 15.71
C ILE A 322 0.32 0.01 15.50
N ALA A 323 -0.87 0.53 15.24
CA ALA A 323 -2.09 -0.26 15.13
C ALA A 323 -3.16 0.44 14.29
N HIS A 324 -4.12 -0.33 13.76
CA HIS A 324 -5.41 0.24 13.39
C HIS A 324 -6.14 0.72 14.66
N GLY A 325 -6.94 1.78 14.56
CA GLY A 325 -7.70 2.25 15.71
C GLY A 325 -8.69 3.35 15.38
N ASN A 326 -9.60 3.59 16.32
CA ASN A 326 -10.72 4.52 16.26
C ASN A 326 -10.67 5.42 17.51
N VAL A 327 -11.63 6.33 17.65
CA VAL A 327 -11.86 7.10 18.87
C VAL A 327 -11.85 6.18 20.10
N ASP A 328 -10.88 6.42 20.98
CA ASP A 328 -10.61 5.70 22.23
C ASP A 328 -10.35 4.19 22.09
N LEU A 329 -9.94 3.73 20.91
CA LEU A 329 -9.82 2.31 20.59
C LEU A 329 -8.65 2.00 19.66
N VAL A 330 -7.93 0.90 19.92
CA VAL A 330 -6.94 0.32 18.99
C VAL A 330 -7.20 -1.18 18.81
N ARG A 331 -6.78 -1.74 17.67
CA ARG A 331 -6.86 -3.17 17.38
C ARG A 331 -5.45 -3.79 17.45
N LEU A 332 -5.26 -4.68 18.41
CA LEU A 332 -3.99 -5.34 18.69
C LEU A 332 -4.21 -6.85 18.60
N GLY A 333 -3.43 -7.56 17.78
CA GLY A 333 -3.51 -9.02 17.64
C GLY A 333 -4.92 -9.50 17.25
N GLY A 334 -5.62 -8.69 16.46
CA GLY A 334 -7.00 -8.94 16.04
C GLY A 334 -8.08 -8.61 17.09
N GLN A 335 -7.74 -8.13 18.29
CA GLN A 335 -8.70 -7.75 19.34
C GLN A 335 -8.68 -6.26 19.66
N TYR A 336 -9.78 -5.76 20.20
CA TYR A 336 -9.97 -4.36 20.53
C TYR A 336 -9.52 -4.03 21.95
N PHE A 337 -8.71 -2.97 22.08
CA PHE A 337 -8.26 -2.40 23.34
C PHE A 337 -8.65 -0.93 23.42
N TYR A 338 -9.15 -0.51 24.58
CA TYR A 338 -9.68 0.84 24.79
C TYR A 338 -8.68 1.72 25.55
N ALA A 339 -8.66 3.02 25.26
CA ALA A 339 -7.87 4.01 25.99
C ALA A 339 -8.11 3.94 27.51
N SER A 340 -9.35 3.68 27.93
CA SER A 340 -9.73 3.49 29.34
C SER A 340 -9.05 2.29 30.03
N GLN A 341 -8.69 1.24 29.30
CA GLN A 341 -7.97 0.09 29.86
C GLN A 341 -6.51 0.45 30.12
N PHE A 342 -5.85 1.13 29.19
CA PHE A 342 -4.51 1.69 29.40
C PHE A 342 -4.49 2.66 30.58
N ARG A 343 -5.46 3.59 30.62
CA ARG A 343 -5.65 4.52 31.73
C ARG A 343 -5.77 3.80 33.07
N SER A 344 -6.57 2.74 33.13
CA SER A 344 -6.78 1.96 34.35
C SER A 344 -5.49 1.25 34.81
N LYS A 345 -4.70 0.73 33.87
CA LYS A 345 -3.39 0.13 34.16
C LYS A 345 -2.38 1.16 34.65
N MET A 346 -2.24 2.29 33.97
CA MET A 346 -1.34 3.37 34.39
C MET A 346 -1.69 3.93 35.78
N ALA A 347 -2.98 4.13 36.05
CA ALA A 347 -3.46 4.61 37.36
C ALA A 347 -3.21 3.60 38.50
N ALA A 348 -3.06 2.31 38.20
CA ALA A 348 -2.74 1.28 39.19
C ALA A 348 -1.26 1.31 39.60
N HIS A 349 -0.40 2.01 38.86
CA HIS A 349 1.04 2.13 39.08
C HIS A 349 1.46 3.61 39.28
N PRO A 350 0.98 4.29 40.34
CA PRO A 350 1.15 5.74 40.51
C PRO A 350 2.60 6.18 40.70
N ASP A 351 3.49 5.27 41.09
CA ASP A 351 4.92 5.55 41.29
C ASP A 351 5.74 5.45 39.98
N ILE A 352 5.11 5.04 38.88
CA ILE A 352 5.75 4.90 37.56
C ILE A 352 5.31 6.04 36.65
N ILE A 353 6.27 6.67 35.99
CA ILE A 353 6.00 7.69 34.97
C ILE A 353 5.71 6.99 33.62
N PHE A 354 4.66 7.41 32.93
CA PHE A 354 4.27 6.84 31.64
C PHE A 354 4.45 7.82 30.49
N ASN A 355 4.98 7.30 29.38
CA ASN A 355 4.91 7.93 28.06
C ASN A 355 4.10 7.05 27.10
N PHE A 356 3.43 7.69 26.14
CA PHE A 356 2.61 6.98 25.16
C PHE A 356 2.81 7.54 23.75
N ILE A 357 3.30 6.71 22.82
CA ILE A 357 3.46 7.03 21.40
C ILE A 357 2.46 6.16 20.64
N LEU A 358 1.56 6.79 19.88
CA LEU A 358 0.49 6.08 19.19
C LEU A 358 0.44 6.44 17.70
N GLY A 359 0.90 5.50 16.87
CA GLY A 359 0.61 5.43 15.45
C GLY A 359 -0.70 4.70 15.23
N SER A 360 -1.79 5.45 15.08
CA SER A 360 -3.13 4.94 14.81
C SER A 360 -3.99 6.09 14.33
N CYS A 361 -5.04 5.81 13.56
CA CYS A 361 -6.07 6.82 13.32
C CYS A 361 -6.79 7.18 14.62
N HIS A 362 -7.34 8.39 14.66
CA HIS A 362 -7.99 8.99 15.84
C HIS A 362 -7.14 8.99 17.11
N ALA A 363 -5.81 8.84 16.99
CA ALA A 363 -4.93 8.63 18.14
C ALA A 363 -4.99 9.79 19.14
N GLY A 364 -5.28 11.01 18.69
CA GLY A 364 -5.49 12.17 19.57
C GLY A 364 -6.55 11.95 20.66
N SER A 365 -7.55 11.09 20.44
CA SER A 365 -8.57 10.75 21.46
C SER A 365 -7.98 10.08 22.71
N PHE A 366 -6.83 9.41 22.59
CA PHE A 366 -6.12 8.86 23.76
C PHE A 366 -5.56 9.95 24.66
N ILE A 367 -5.20 11.13 24.13
CA ILE A 367 -4.73 12.26 24.94
C ILE A 367 -5.82 12.68 25.92
N ASP A 368 -7.07 12.82 25.46
CA ASP A 368 -8.20 13.23 26.29
C ASP A 368 -8.41 12.29 27.50
N ASN A 369 -8.12 11.01 27.31
CA ASN A 369 -8.25 10.00 28.36
C ASN A 369 -7.05 9.96 29.32
N LEU A 370 -5.83 9.98 28.76
CA LEU A 370 -4.61 9.66 29.50
C LEU A 370 -3.98 10.89 30.18
N SER A 371 -4.07 12.08 29.57
CA SER A 371 -3.43 13.31 30.07
C SER A 371 -3.92 13.78 31.44
N SER A 372 -5.06 13.27 31.90
CA SER A 372 -5.62 13.56 33.23
C SER A 372 -4.91 12.84 34.38
N LEU A 373 -3.99 11.92 34.10
CA LEU A 373 -3.24 11.17 35.11
C LEU A 373 -1.95 11.91 35.49
N ASP A 374 -1.75 12.13 36.80
CA ASP A 374 -0.57 12.80 37.34
C ASP A 374 0.76 12.10 36.98
N ASN A 375 0.71 10.81 36.67
CA ASN A 375 1.86 9.99 36.33
C ASN A 375 2.02 9.75 34.81
N VAL A 376 1.31 10.48 33.95
CA VAL A 376 1.52 10.50 32.50
C VAL A 376 2.27 11.78 32.13
N CYS A 377 3.42 11.64 31.47
CA CYS A 377 4.35 12.74 31.24
C CYS A 377 4.39 13.22 29.78
N ALA A 378 4.53 12.31 28.83
CA ALA A 378 4.53 12.62 27.40
C ALA A 378 3.57 11.72 26.62
N ILE A 379 2.77 12.32 25.73
CA ILE A 379 1.98 11.60 24.73
C ILE A 379 2.28 12.20 23.35
N ALA A 380 2.51 11.36 22.35
CA ALA A 380 2.66 11.76 20.95
C ALA A 380 1.74 10.88 20.08
N THR A 381 0.88 11.50 19.27
CA THR A 381 -0.14 10.80 18.46
C THR A 381 -0.02 11.20 17.00
N ALA A 382 -0.24 10.23 16.10
CA ALA A 382 -0.12 10.43 14.66
C ALA A 382 -1.11 11.41 14.04
N CYS A 383 -2.23 11.66 14.70
CA CYS A 383 -3.27 12.56 14.19
C CYS A 383 -4.14 13.11 15.33
N SER A 384 -5.07 14.01 14.97
CA SER A 384 -6.14 14.48 15.86
C SER A 384 -7.19 13.42 16.14
N SER A 385 -8.07 13.69 17.11
CA SER A 385 -9.15 12.77 17.51
C SER A 385 -10.17 12.49 16.41
N ASP A 386 -10.26 13.35 15.40
CA ASP A 386 -11.23 13.34 14.30
C ASP A 386 -10.59 13.05 12.93
N GLU A 387 -9.33 12.63 12.92
CA GLU A 387 -8.54 12.44 11.68
C GLU A 387 -7.96 11.03 11.56
N GLY A 388 -7.67 10.64 10.32
CA GLY A 388 -6.88 9.44 10.00
C GLY A 388 -5.39 9.65 10.25
N ALA A 389 -4.65 8.55 10.36
CA ALA A 389 -3.20 8.50 10.25
C ALA A 389 -2.85 7.78 8.94
N SER A 390 -1.77 8.20 8.31
CA SER A 390 -1.32 7.70 7.02
C SER A 390 -0.20 6.69 7.16
N GLY A 391 -0.23 5.65 6.31
CA GLY A 391 0.94 4.86 5.93
C GLY A 391 2.03 5.75 5.36
N ASP A 392 3.23 5.22 5.18
CA ASP A 392 4.35 5.91 4.51
C ASP A 392 3.90 6.54 3.19
N VAL A 393 4.39 7.74 2.87
CA VAL A 393 4.08 8.56 1.68
C VAL A 393 5.29 9.45 1.33
N ASP A 394 6.20 8.91 0.52
CA ASP A 394 7.35 9.64 -0.04
C ASP A 394 6.98 10.72 -1.07
N GLU A 395 5.88 10.56 -1.79
CA GLU A 395 5.46 11.48 -2.83
C GLU A 395 3.95 11.45 -3.09
N TRP A 396 3.39 12.62 -3.43
CA TRP A 396 1.99 12.74 -3.83
C TRP A 396 1.79 13.80 -4.91
N GLY A 397 1.41 13.35 -6.10
CA GLY A 397 1.21 14.22 -7.25
C GLY A 397 2.50 14.91 -7.70
N SER A 398 2.69 16.17 -7.31
CA SER A 398 3.92 16.94 -7.60
C SER A 398 4.66 17.39 -6.34
N SER A 399 4.22 16.91 -5.17
CA SER A 399 4.84 17.19 -3.87
C SER A 399 5.67 15.98 -3.46
N ASP A 400 6.87 16.23 -2.93
CA ASP A 400 7.79 15.22 -2.44
C ASP A 400 7.93 15.39 -0.91
N ASP A 401 8.06 14.27 -0.21
CA ASP A 401 8.45 14.26 1.20
C ASP A 401 9.88 14.84 1.38
N TYR A 402 10.13 15.41 2.55
CA TYR A 402 11.43 15.95 2.92
C TYR A 402 12.47 14.85 3.17
N ASN A 403 12.05 13.68 3.64
CA ASN A 403 12.91 12.57 4.03
C ASN A 403 12.59 11.23 3.34
N PRO A 404 12.38 11.17 2.01
CA PRO A 404 11.69 10.09 1.26
C PRO A 404 12.45 8.76 1.16
N SER A 405 13.00 8.32 2.28
CA SER A 405 13.95 7.22 2.46
C SER A 405 13.81 6.58 3.83
N ASP A 406 13.06 7.22 4.74
CA ASP A 406 12.52 6.56 5.91
C ASP A 406 11.48 5.52 5.50
N VAL A 407 11.02 4.76 6.50
CA VAL A 407 9.99 3.73 6.33
C VAL A 407 9.12 3.69 7.57
N GLY A 408 7.88 3.24 7.37
CA GLY A 408 6.87 3.14 8.41
C GLY A 408 5.89 4.30 8.37
N SER A 409 4.91 4.29 9.28
CA SER A 409 3.87 5.31 9.28
C SER A 409 4.47 6.70 9.42
N GLU A 410 4.11 7.56 8.46
CA GLU A 410 4.49 8.96 8.28
C GLU A 410 4.93 9.68 9.54
N TRP A 411 4.00 9.77 10.49
CA TRP A 411 4.26 10.51 11.72
C TRP A 411 5.30 9.84 12.60
N THR A 412 5.17 8.52 12.76
CA THR A 412 6.00 7.79 13.70
C THR A 412 7.43 7.64 13.20
N SER A 413 7.64 7.47 11.89
CA SER A 413 8.97 7.49 11.28
C SER A 413 9.61 8.88 11.44
N SER A 414 8.85 9.95 11.18
CA SER A 414 9.24 11.35 11.41
C SER A 414 9.64 11.65 12.86
N LEU A 415 8.84 11.18 13.82
CA LEU A 415 9.13 11.31 15.25
C LEU A 415 10.44 10.62 15.61
N ILE A 416 10.63 9.35 15.19
CA ILE A 416 11.85 8.59 15.47
C ILE A 416 13.06 9.23 14.79
N ALA A 417 12.92 9.77 13.57
CA ALA A 417 13.98 10.50 12.87
C ALA A 417 14.39 11.78 13.63
N ALA A 418 13.42 12.53 14.15
CA ALA A 418 13.68 13.69 15.00
C ALA A 418 14.35 13.30 16.33
N MET A 419 13.86 12.25 17.00
CA MET A 419 14.46 11.70 18.22
C MET A 419 15.91 11.27 17.96
N PHE A 420 16.19 10.61 16.83
CA PHE A 420 17.53 10.20 16.43
C PHE A 420 18.45 11.42 16.19
N SER A 421 17.98 12.41 15.43
CA SER A 421 18.72 13.65 15.14
C SER A 421 19.13 14.39 16.41
N ILE A 422 18.28 14.35 17.44
CA ILE A 422 18.58 14.88 18.77
C ILE A 422 19.56 13.96 19.50
N ALA A 423 19.24 12.68 19.66
CA ALA A 423 19.96 11.72 20.48
C ALA A 423 21.40 11.44 20.03
N GLN A 424 21.69 11.55 18.73
CA GLN A 424 23.04 11.39 18.20
C GLN A 424 23.94 12.62 18.41
N ASP A 425 23.35 13.81 18.61
CA ASP A 425 24.09 15.07 18.76
C ASP A 425 24.22 15.44 20.25
N SER A 426 25.44 15.42 20.77
CA SER A 426 25.71 15.72 22.18
C SER A 426 25.25 17.12 22.61
N THR A 427 25.27 18.11 21.71
CA THR A 427 24.84 19.48 22.02
C THR A 427 23.33 19.52 22.19
N LYS A 428 22.58 18.90 21.26
CA LYS A 428 21.13 18.80 21.34
C LYS A 428 20.71 18.00 22.57
N MET A 429 21.36 16.85 22.84
CA MET A 429 21.07 16.07 24.04
C MET A 429 21.37 16.80 25.34
N ASN A 430 22.43 17.62 25.41
CA ASN A 430 22.68 18.44 26.59
C ASN A 430 21.56 19.45 26.84
N ASN A 431 20.95 20.00 25.79
CA ASN A 431 19.77 20.86 25.91
C ASN A 431 18.58 20.07 26.46
N ILE A 432 18.27 18.89 25.90
CA ILE A 432 17.21 18.00 26.40
C ILE A 432 17.40 17.68 27.88
N GLN A 433 18.61 17.27 28.28
CA GLN A 433 18.93 16.97 29.68
C GLN A 433 18.74 18.19 30.60
N THR A 434 19.14 19.38 30.13
CA THR A 434 18.99 20.63 30.89
C THR A 434 17.52 21.00 31.06
N TRP A 435 16.72 20.89 29.99
CA TRP A 435 15.30 21.20 30.05
C TRP A 435 14.53 20.17 30.88
N ALA A 436 14.86 18.89 30.76
CA ALA A 436 14.29 17.83 31.58
C ALA A 436 14.56 18.09 33.08
N TYR A 437 15.81 18.43 33.44
CA TYR A 437 16.18 18.80 34.80
C TYR A 437 15.39 20.02 35.32
N ASN A 438 15.27 21.08 34.51
CA ASN A 438 14.58 22.31 34.92
C ASN A 438 13.07 22.13 35.09
N ASN A 439 12.46 21.17 34.37
CA ASN A 439 11.04 20.86 34.46
C ASN A 439 10.74 19.66 35.37
N GLU A 440 11.77 19.10 36.02
CA GLU A 440 11.64 17.95 36.94
C GLU A 440 11.00 16.70 36.28
N VAL A 441 11.32 16.45 35.00
CA VAL A 441 10.83 15.29 34.23
C VAL A 441 11.97 14.40 33.74
N PRO A 442 11.71 13.12 33.44
CA PRO A 442 12.72 12.24 32.83
C PRO A 442 13.18 12.75 31.45
N VAL A 443 14.44 12.46 31.12
CA VAL A 443 15.08 12.88 29.86
C VAL A 443 14.31 12.38 28.64
N THR A 444 13.81 11.15 28.69
CA THR A 444 13.05 10.53 27.60
C THR A 444 11.71 11.23 27.35
N CYS A 445 11.06 11.75 28.40
CA CYS A 445 9.80 12.50 28.24
C CYS A 445 10.05 13.80 27.46
N MET A 446 11.08 14.56 27.88
CA MET A 446 11.53 15.76 27.18
C MET A 446 11.96 15.45 25.74
N LEU A 447 12.69 14.36 25.52
CA LEU A 447 13.09 13.93 24.18
C LEU A 447 11.87 13.68 23.28
N ILE A 448 10.85 12.95 23.75
CA ILE A 448 9.65 12.65 22.96
C ILE A 448 8.91 13.94 22.59
N CYS A 449 8.67 14.83 23.55
CA CYS A 449 7.98 16.10 23.30
C CYS A 449 8.74 17.01 22.33
N GLU A 450 10.03 17.24 22.57
CA GLU A 450 10.85 18.11 21.73
C GLU A 450 11.07 17.50 20.33
N ALA A 451 11.21 16.17 20.24
CA ALA A 451 11.26 15.50 18.94
C ALA A 451 9.93 15.61 18.20
N GLY A 452 8.80 15.53 18.90
CA GLY A 452 7.47 15.72 18.33
C GLY A 452 7.30 17.09 17.68
N TYR A 453 7.61 18.17 18.41
CA TYR A 453 7.64 19.50 17.81
C TYR A 453 8.69 19.62 16.70
N GLY A 454 9.83 18.96 16.84
CA GLY A 454 10.91 18.97 15.85
C GLY A 454 10.56 18.26 14.55
N ALA A 455 9.81 17.17 14.59
CA ALA A 455 9.32 16.45 13.43
C ALA A 455 8.39 17.32 12.58
N LEU A 456 7.64 18.25 13.20
CA LEU A 456 6.83 19.25 12.50
C LEU A 456 7.60 20.53 12.12
N GLY A 457 8.91 20.57 12.35
CA GLY A 457 9.76 21.73 12.05
C GLY A 457 9.63 22.90 13.05
N TYR A 458 9.04 22.67 14.23
CA TYR A 458 8.79 23.70 15.24
C TYR A 458 9.91 23.85 16.28
N GLN A 459 11.04 23.15 16.14
CA GLN A 459 12.17 23.20 17.09
C GLN A 459 13.44 23.83 16.53
N SER A 460 13.36 25.15 16.30
CA SER A 460 14.49 25.95 15.84
C SER A 460 15.72 25.91 16.76
N THR A 461 15.53 25.80 18.08
CA THR A 461 16.62 25.72 19.06
C THR A 461 17.45 24.44 18.90
N LEU A 462 16.84 23.36 18.40
CA LEU A 462 17.50 22.08 18.10
C LEU A 462 17.87 21.95 16.62
N GLY A 463 17.65 22.99 15.81
CA GLY A 463 17.89 22.98 14.37
C GLY A 463 16.95 22.07 13.57
N LEU A 464 15.80 21.71 14.15
CA LEU A 464 14.75 20.92 13.50
C LEU A 464 13.68 21.89 12.96
N THR A 465 13.92 22.38 11.75
CA THR A 465 13.11 23.44 11.12
C THR A 465 12.35 22.99 9.88
N HIS A 466 12.46 21.71 9.53
CA HIS A 466 11.75 21.10 8.40
C HIS A 466 10.64 20.22 8.94
N ASN A 467 9.48 20.27 8.29
CA ASN A 467 8.40 19.34 8.56
C ASN A 467 8.75 18.03 7.85
N LEU A 468 8.97 16.99 8.65
CA LEU A 468 9.31 15.63 8.21
C LEU A 468 8.04 14.80 7.94
N ASP A 469 6.90 15.22 8.50
CA ASP A 469 5.64 14.50 8.33
C ASP A 469 4.91 15.00 7.08
N PHE A 470 4.97 14.22 6.00
CA PHE A 470 4.38 14.62 4.72
C PHE A 470 2.86 14.67 4.80
N SER A 471 2.24 13.76 5.55
CA SER A 471 0.80 13.79 5.81
C SER A 471 0.32 15.14 6.40
N ASN A 472 1.11 15.78 7.26
CA ASN A 472 0.85 17.10 7.81
C ASN A 472 1.14 18.23 6.81
N VAL A 473 2.21 18.12 6.01
CA VAL A 473 2.47 19.05 4.91
C VAL A 473 1.28 19.10 3.94
N MET A 474 0.66 17.95 3.69
CA MET A 474 -0.51 17.82 2.83
C MET A 474 -1.85 18.13 3.54
N SER A 475 -1.81 18.42 4.85
CA SER A 475 -2.99 18.70 5.71
C SER A 475 -3.99 17.53 5.79
N TRP A 476 -3.52 16.29 5.62
CA TRP A 476 -4.33 15.09 5.80
C TRP A 476 -4.45 14.68 7.26
N SER A 477 -3.40 14.95 8.05
CA SER A 477 -3.38 14.67 9.48
C SER A 477 -2.64 15.75 10.26
N HIS A 478 -3.03 15.93 11.52
CA HIS A 478 -2.36 16.83 12.46
C HIS A 478 -1.89 16.05 13.69
N PRO A 479 -0.60 15.66 13.73
CA PRO A 479 -0.02 15.01 14.91
C PRO A 479 -0.17 15.87 16.16
N ASN A 480 -0.55 15.24 17.29
CA ASN A 480 -0.79 15.93 18.55
C ASN A 480 0.15 15.47 19.66
N HIS A 481 0.38 16.36 20.61
CA HIS A 481 1.30 16.16 21.71
C HIS A 481 0.67 16.59 23.03
N TYR A 482 0.98 15.86 24.09
CA TYR A 482 0.77 16.29 25.47
C TYR A 482 2.09 16.19 26.22
N CYS A 483 2.48 17.27 26.88
CA CYS A 483 3.69 17.38 27.67
C CYS A 483 3.30 17.95 29.04
N CYS A 484 3.45 17.16 30.11
CA CYS A 484 2.83 17.47 31.40
C CYS A 484 3.30 18.82 32.00
N TRP A 485 4.51 19.28 31.65
CA TRP A 485 5.07 20.55 32.11
C TRP A 485 4.47 21.78 31.43
N GLU A 486 3.85 21.63 30.25
CA GLU A 486 3.26 22.75 29.52
C GLU A 486 1.88 23.16 30.07
N THR A 487 1.20 22.22 30.74
CA THR A 487 -0.12 22.46 31.35
C THR A 487 -0.07 23.21 32.69
N LEU A 488 1.14 23.55 33.17
CA LEU A 488 1.37 24.29 34.42
C LEU A 488 1.29 25.83 34.27
N TYR A 489 0.94 26.34 33.08
CA TYR A 489 0.84 27.79 32.80
C TYR A 489 -0.50 28.26 32.23
#